data_AF-A0A259D0S1-F1
#
_entry.id   AF-A0A259D0S1-F1
#
_cell.length_a   1.000
_cell.length_b   1.000
_cell.length_c   1.000
_cell.angle_alpha   90.00
_cell.angle_beta   90.00
_cell.angle_gamma   90.00
#
_symmetry.space_group_name_H-M   'P 1'
#
loop_
_entity.id
_entity.type
_entity.pdbx_description
1 polymer ?
#
loop_
_entity_poly.entity_id
_entity_poly.type
_entity_poly.pdbx_seq_one_letter_code
_entity_poly.pdbx_strand_id
1 'polypeptide(L)'
;MAMKKLITFTLCSLATASVFAALPPLSPEAQAAADLAKAKTAYSDKVGGFQLCQAMNRVADKYRVPGTPAPAACVAPPPFVPPVAAASAAK
;
A
#
# COMPACT_ATOMS: atom_id res chain seq x y z
N MET A 1 0.37 -39.50 9.90
CA MET A 1 1.49 -38.80 10.60
C MET A 1 1.78 -37.38 10.06
N ALA A 2 1.13 -36.91 8.97
CA ALA A 2 1.34 -35.58 8.41
C ALA A 2 0.62 -34.45 9.18
N MET A 3 -0.62 -34.67 9.63
CA MET A 3 -1.39 -33.66 10.39
C MET A 3 -0.73 -33.21 11.69
N LYS A 4 -0.05 -34.11 12.42
CA LYS A 4 0.64 -33.76 13.67
C LYS A 4 1.83 -32.82 13.43
N LYS A 5 2.54 -32.99 12.31
CA LYS A 5 3.67 -32.13 11.89
C LYS A 5 3.21 -30.76 11.41
N LEU A 6 2.04 -30.71 10.75
CA LEU A 6 1.42 -29.45 10.34
C LEU A 6 0.97 -28.63 11.56
N ILE A 7 0.38 -29.26 12.58
CA ILE A 7 -0.04 -28.59 13.82
C ILE A 7 1.16 -28.00 14.58
N THR A 8 2.30 -28.70 14.63
CA THR A 8 3.51 -28.18 15.28
C THR A 8 4.11 -26.98 14.53
N PHE A 9 4.05 -26.99 13.20
CA PHE A 9 4.58 -25.91 12.37
C PHE A 9 3.76 -24.61 12.49
N THR A 10 2.43 -24.71 12.46
CA THR A 10 1.56 -23.53 12.69
C THR A 10 1.66 -22.98 14.10
N LEU A 11 1.89 -23.82 15.11
CA LEU A 11 2.06 -23.34 16.49
C LEU A 11 3.37 -22.55 16.66
N CYS A 12 4.46 -22.98 16.01
CA CYS A 12 5.73 -22.25 16.06
C CYS A 12 5.70 -20.92 15.30
N SER A 13 5.00 -20.83 14.17
CA SER A 13 4.90 -19.56 13.44
C SER A 13 4.09 -18.52 14.22
N LEU A 14 3.01 -18.92 14.89
CA LEU A 14 2.24 -18.02 15.77
C LEU A 14 3.05 -17.54 16.99
N ALA A 15 3.97 -18.35 17.52
CA ALA A 15 4.81 -17.96 18.65
C ALA A 15 5.81 -16.82 18.31
N THR A 16 6.13 -16.61 17.03
CA THR A 16 6.97 -15.47 16.59
C THR A 16 6.20 -14.15 16.45
N ALA A 17 4.86 -14.20 16.42
CA ALA A 17 4.02 -13.02 16.25
C ALA A 17 3.66 -12.29 17.57
N SER A 18 4.03 -12.85 18.72
CA SER A 18 3.64 -12.34 20.05
C SER A 18 4.67 -11.42 20.71
N VAL A 19 5.82 -11.15 20.08
CA VAL A 19 6.79 -10.17 20.58
C VAL A 19 6.43 -8.78 20.04
N PHE A 20 5.30 -8.23 20.51
CA PHE A 20 5.10 -6.79 20.50
C PHE A 20 5.78 -6.23 21.75
N ALA A 21 7.10 -6.01 21.67
CA ALA A 21 7.73 -5.11 22.62
C ALA A 21 6.97 -3.77 22.53
N ALA A 22 6.53 -3.25 23.68
CA ALA A 22 6.03 -1.89 23.74
C ALA A 22 7.18 -0.98 23.31
N LEU A 23 7.19 -0.60 22.03
CA LEU A 23 8.12 0.36 21.50
C LEU A 23 7.93 1.63 22.34
N PRO A 24 8.99 2.23 22.89
CA PRO A 24 8.87 3.58 23.42
C PRO A 24 8.19 4.43 22.35
N PRO A 25 7.31 5.38 22.74
CA PRO A 25 6.63 6.24 21.78
C PRO A 25 7.66 6.76 20.79
N LEU A 26 7.38 6.60 19.50
CA LEU A 26 8.30 7.00 18.45
C LEU A 26 8.72 8.44 18.74
N SER A 27 10.02 8.71 18.67
CA SER A 27 10.49 10.09 18.74
C SER A 27 9.71 10.91 17.70
N PRO A 28 9.47 12.20 17.93
CA PRO A 28 8.74 13.04 16.97
C PRO A 28 9.32 12.93 15.54
N GLU A 29 10.63 12.74 15.43
CA GLU A 29 11.32 12.47 14.17
C GLU A 29 10.92 11.12 13.55
N ALA A 30 10.90 10.03 14.33
CA ALA A 30 10.51 8.71 13.84
C ALA A 30 9.03 8.67 13.44
N GLN A 31 8.15 9.36 14.17
CA GLN A 31 6.74 9.47 13.83
C GLN A 31 6.54 10.23 12.52
N ALA A 32 7.24 11.35 12.32
CA ALA A 32 7.22 12.09 11.07
C ALA A 32 7.74 11.25 9.88
N ALA A 33 8.80 10.46 10.09
CA ALA A 33 9.31 9.54 9.08
C ALA A 33 8.31 8.43 8.73
N ALA A 34 7.61 7.87 9.73
CA ALA A 34 6.58 6.86 9.52
C ALA A 34 5.38 7.42 8.75
N ASP A 35 4.95 8.64 9.06
CA ASP A 35 3.81 9.27 8.38
C ASP A 35 4.17 9.70 6.96
N LEU A 36 5.40 10.14 6.71
CA LEU A 36 5.95 10.35 5.37
C LEU A 36 5.97 9.04 4.58
N ALA A 37 6.44 7.94 5.17
CA ALA A 37 6.47 6.63 4.52
C ALA A 37 5.07 6.15 4.14
N LYS A 38 4.09 6.25 5.06
CA LYS A 38 2.69 5.94 4.78
C LYS A 38 2.13 6.79 3.62
N ALA A 39 2.42 8.09 3.62
CA ALA A 39 1.98 8.99 2.56
C ALA A 39 2.60 8.65 1.19
N LYS A 40 3.89 8.27 1.16
CA LYS A 40 4.55 7.79 -0.06
C LYS A 40 3.95 6.48 -0.58
N THR A 41 3.64 5.54 0.31
CA THR A 41 2.98 4.27 -0.07
C THR A 41 1.61 4.55 -0.66
N ALA A 42 0.77 5.31 0.04
CA ALA A 42 -0.55 5.68 -0.43
C ALA A 42 -0.50 6.40 -1.79
N TYR A 43 0.48 7.28 -2.00
CA TYR A 43 0.71 7.93 -3.28
C TYR A 43 1.13 6.93 -4.37
N SER A 44 2.05 6.03 -4.06
CA SER A 44 2.52 4.99 -4.99
C SER A 44 1.38 4.08 -5.43
N ASP A 45 0.44 3.77 -4.53
CA ASP A 45 -0.77 2.99 -4.87
C ASP A 45 -1.66 3.74 -5.87
N LYS A 46 -1.83 5.06 -5.70
CA LYS A 46 -2.58 5.89 -6.68
C LYS A 46 -1.89 5.91 -8.04
N VAL A 47 -0.57 6.03 -8.06
CA VAL A 47 0.23 5.98 -9.29
C VAL A 47 0.12 4.60 -9.95
N GLY A 48 0.19 3.52 -9.16
CA GLY A 48 0.01 2.15 -9.63
C GLY A 48 -1.37 1.94 -10.27
N GLY A 49 -2.44 2.42 -9.62
CA GLY A 49 -3.80 2.37 -10.17
C GLY A 49 -3.93 3.13 -11.49
N PHE A 50 -3.30 4.31 -11.61
CA PHE A 50 -3.26 5.07 -12.85
C PHE A 50 -2.52 4.32 -13.97
N GLN A 51 -1.38 3.73 -13.69
CA GLN A 51 -0.62 2.93 -14.66
C GLN A 51 -1.39 1.68 -15.10
N LEU A 52 -2.07 1.01 -14.17
CA LEU A 52 -2.92 -0.15 -14.46
C LEU A 52 -4.06 0.23 -15.42
N CYS A 53 -4.76 1.33 -15.14
CA CYS A 53 -5.79 1.84 -16.04
C CYS A 53 -5.24 2.08 -17.45
N GLN A 54 -4.08 2.74 -17.58
CA GLN A 54 -3.46 2.98 -18.88
C GLN A 54 -3.09 1.69 -19.61
N ALA A 55 -2.57 0.70 -18.88
CA ALA A 55 -2.23 -0.60 -19.44
C ALA A 55 -3.48 -1.32 -19.98
N MET A 56 -4.58 -1.30 -19.23
CA MET A 56 -5.86 -1.87 -19.67
C MET A 56 -6.39 -1.17 -20.92
N ASN A 57 -6.35 0.17 -20.94
CA ASN A 57 -6.78 0.95 -22.10
C ASN A 57 -5.94 0.63 -23.34
N ARG A 58 -4.62 0.50 -23.18
CA ARG A 58 -3.73 0.14 -24.29
C ARG A 58 -4.09 -1.22 -24.91
N VAL A 59 -4.43 -2.21 -24.08
CA VAL A 59 -4.88 -3.52 -24.56
C VAL A 59 -6.25 -3.39 -25.23
N ALA A 60 -7.19 -2.66 -24.62
CA ALA A 60 -8.51 -2.44 -25.19
C ALA A 60 -8.43 -1.77 -26.58
N ASP A 61 -7.58 -0.75 -26.73
CA ASP A 61 -7.37 -0.07 -28.01
C ASP A 61 -6.71 -0.99 -29.06
N LYS A 62 -5.80 -1.88 -28.64
CA LYS A 62 -5.15 -2.83 -29.55
C LYS A 62 -6.10 -3.85 -30.16
N TYR A 63 -7.12 -4.26 -29.41
CA TYR A 63 -8.09 -5.28 -29.83
C TYR A 63 -9.49 -4.73 -30.07
N ARG A 64 -9.61 -3.40 -30.21
CA ARG A 64 -10.89 -2.72 -30.33
C ARG A 64 -11.59 -3.10 -31.63
N VAL A 65 -12.86 -3.51 -31.51
CA VAL A 65 -13.73 -3.77 -32.65
C VAL A 65 -14.44 -2.47 -33.07
N PRO A 66 -14.61 -2.19 -34.38
CA PRO A 66 -15.35 -1.02 -34.84
C PRO A 66 -16.75 -0.91 -34.22
N GLY A 67 -17.16 0.31 -33.88
CA GLY A 67 -18.46 0.59 -33.24
C GLY A 67 -18.48 0.42 -31.72
N THR A 68 -17.41 -0.09 -31.10
CA THR A 68 -17.31 -0.13 -29.63
C THR A 68 -16.91 1.24 -29.05
N PRO A 69 -17.43 1.64 -27.87
CA PRO A 69 -17.04 2.87 -27.19
C PRO A 69 -15.55 2.90 -26.82
N ALA A 70 -15.02 4.11 -26.60
CA ALA A 70 -13.63 4.27 -26.18
C ALA A 70 -13.42 3.85 -24.73
N PRO A 71 -12.23 3.32 -24.37
CA PRO A 71 -11.90 3.04 -22.98
C PRO A 71 -12.02 4.30 -22.11
N ALA A 72 -12.36 4.12 -20.83
CA ALA A 72 -12.53 5.23 -19.90
C ALA A 72 -11.21 6.00 -19.69
N ALA A 73 -11.30 7.32 -19.53
CA ALA A 73 -10.11 8.14 -19.29
C ALA A 73 -9.47 7.81 -17.93
N CYS A 74 -8.15 7.59 -17.93
CA CYS A 74 -7.38 7.41 -16.70
C CYS A 74 -7.03 8.77 -16.11
N VAL A 75 -7.41 9.01 -14.85
CA VAL A 75 -7.09 10.26 -14.14
C VAL A 75 -5.73 10.14 -13.47
N ALA A 76 -4.79 11.00 -13.86
CA ALA A 76 -3.48 11.05 -13.23
C ALA A 76 -3.61 11.56 -11.78
N PRO A 77 -2.92 10.93 -10.81
CA PRO A 77 -2.86 11.48 -9.47
C PRO A 77 -2.15 12.84 -9.49
N PRO A 78 -2.55 13.80 -8.64
CA PRO A 78 -1.86 15.07 -8.52
C PRO A 78 -0.44 14.86 -7.96
N PRO A 79 0.50 15.80 -8.13
CA PRO A 79 1.84 15.69 -7.56
C PRO A 79 1.82 15.38 -6.05
N PHE A 80 2.74 14.52 -5.60
CA PHE A 80 2.85 14.20 -4.19
C PHE A 80 3.22 15.45 -3.37
N VAL A 81 2.39 15.75 -2.37
CA VAL A 81 2.68 16.77 -1.37
C VAL A 81 2.97 16.04 -0.06
N PRO A 82 4.18 16.17 0.51
CA PRO A 82 4.50 15.51 1.76
C PRO A 82 3.62 16.08 2.89
N PRO A 83 3.11 15.24 3.79
CA PRO A 83 2.39 15.73 4.95
C PRO A 83 3.33 16.59 5.80
N VAL A 84 2.88 17.81 6.13
CA VAL A 84 3.57 18.64 7.12
C VAL A 84 3.46 17.94 8.47
N ALA A 85 4.59 17.77 9.15
CA ALA A 85 4.61 17.16 10.47
C ALA A 85 3.73 17.99 11.41
N ALA A 86 2.55 17.48 11.76
CA ALA A 86 1.75 18.09 12.79
C ALA A 86 2.50 17.88 14.10
N ALA A 87 2.91 18.96 14.76
CA ALA A 87 3.46 18.92 16.09
C ALA A 87 2.48 18.13 16.97
N SER A 88 2.92 16.99 17.47
CA SER A 88 2.11 16.10 18.31
C SER A 88 1.45 16.92 19.40
N ALA A 89 0.11 16.98 19.41
CA ALA A 89 -0.64 17.51 20.52
C ALA A 89 -0.28 16.65 21.75
N ALA A 90 0.53 17.22 22.64
CA ALA A 90 0.86 16.63 23.92
C ALA A 90 -0.43 16.44 24.72
N LYS A 91 -0.69 15.23 25.19
CA LYS A 91 -1.56 14.98 26.32
C LYS A 91 -1.03 13.85 27.16
#